data_AF-A0A3P3U0Q8-F1
#
_entry.id   AF-A0A3P3U0Q8-F1
#
_cell.length_a   1.000
_cell.length_b   1.000
_cell.length_c   1.000
_cell.angle_alpha   90.00
_cell.angle_beta   90.00
_cell.angle_gamma   90.00
#
_symmetry.space_group_name_H-M   'P 1'
#
loop_
_entity.id
_entity.type
_entity.pdbx_description
1 polymer ?
#
loop_
_entity_poly.entity_id
_entity_poly.type
_entity_poly.pdbx_seq_one_letter_code
_entity_poly.pdbx_strand_id
1 'polypeptide(L)'
;MGERNFDGAIFKYELLLERTPQDAEARWKKEKALKAVEVANALIRKGDEAIKDKQLKVAYDYFQLARELYPYNPDDGYERNLAVFEMDMLQTNLAPYIEQLLELEERKERILTALQNGEDVKSKGVTQMIEELYPLAQQVYYQSIDPGRLSSPEAIEYYKEKEQLIEQLEEEFVNYGIFPMFRRLGFDELDEYVQNVQIKFAVYGDGEGTIWDEYRLRHPDIKYLPK
;
A
#
# COMPACT_ATOMS: atom_id res chain seq x y z
N MET A 1 -10.87 11.63 34.07
CA MET A 1 -9.75 12.35 33.45
C MET A 1 -10.34 13.61 32.82
N GLY A 2 -9.89 14.79 33.22
CA GLY A 2 -10.48 16.05 32.79
C GLY A 2 -10.12 16.37 31.34
N GLU A 3 -11.12 16.67 30.52
CA GLU A 3 -11.00 17.05 29.13
C GLU A 3 -10.12 18.32 28.98
N ARG A 4 -9.03 18.24 28.21
CA ARG A 4 -8.16 19.39 27.87
C ARG A 4 -8.78 20.24 26.75
N ASN A 5 -10.01 20.70 26.96
CA ASN A 5 -10.63 21.69 26.09
C ASN A 5 -10.15 23.08 26.53
N PHE A 6 -9.10 23.60 25.87
CA PHE A 6 -8.52 24.90 26.25
C PHE A 6 -9.46 26.05 25.99
N ASP A 7 -10.24 26.06 24.89
CA ASP A 7 -11.22 27.10 24.62
C ASP A 7 -12.28 27.17 25.73
N GLY A 8 -12.82 26.01 26.12
CA GLY A 8 -13.77 25.90 27.23
C GLY A 8 -13.15 26.26 28.59
N ALA A 9 -11.86 25.97 28.80
CA ALA A 9 -11.15 26.34 30.02
C ALA A 9 -10.86 27.85 30.10
N ILE A 10 -10.38 28.46 29.01
CA ILE A 10 -10.10 29.89 28.89
C ILE A 10 -11.39 30.68 29.18
N PHE A 11 -12.49 30.31 28.53
CA PHE A 11 -13.79 30.95 28.74
C PHE A 11 -14.27 30.87 30.20
N LYS A 12 -14.10 29.72 30.85
CA LYS A 12 -14.45 29.56 32.28
C LYS A 12 -13.58 30.42 33.20
N TYR A 13 -12.28 30.53 32.92
CA TYR A 13 -11.39 31.41 33.68
C TYR A 13 -11.72 32.89 33.45
N GLU A 14 -12.12 33.27 32.25
CA GLU A 14 -12.60 34.63 31.94
C GLU A 14 -13.82 34.99 32.78
N LEU A 15 -14.86 34.15 32.78
CA LEU A 15 -16.05 34.38 33.60
C LEU A 15 -15.75 34.45 35.10
N LEU A 16 -14.79 33.65 35.57
CA LEU A 16 -14.35 33.70 36.97
C LEU A 16 -13.63 35.02 37.29
N LEU A 17 -12.75 35.47 36.41
CA LEU A 17 -12.00 36.71 36.58
C LEU A 17 -12.88 37.96 36.45
N GLU A 18 -13.99 37.91 35.71
CA GLU A 18 -15.00 38.98 35.72
C GLU A 18 -15.66 39.14 37.10
N ARG A 19 -15.92 38.02 37.78
CA ARG A 19 -16.55 38.00 39.12
C ARG A 19 -15.54 38.18 40.25
N THR A 20 -14.32 37.71 40.06
CA THR A 20 -13.25 37.72 41.05
C THR A 20 -11.94 38.11 40.38
N PRO A 21 -11.74 39.42 40.10
CA PRO A 21 -10.60 39.87 39.31
C PRO A 21 -9.26 39.51 39.92
N GLN A 22 -9.17 39.40 41.24
CA GLN A 22 -7.91 39.16 41.97
C GLN A 22 -7.54 37.68 42.13
N ASP A 23 -8.30 36.75 41.52
CA ASP A 23 -7.96 35.33 41.56
C ASP A 23 -6.66 35.05 40.78
N ALA A 24 -5.55 34.97 41.50
CA ALA A 24 -4.22 34.75 40.93
C ALA A 24 -4.08 33.36 40.28
N GLU A 25 -4.78 32.35 40.81
CA GLU A 25 -4.72 30.99 40.28
C GLU A 25 -5.46 30.90 38.94
N ALA A 26 -6.64 31.52 38.83
CA ALA A 26 -7.40 31.61 37.60
C ALA A 26 -6.64 32.38 36.50
N ARG A 27 -5.98 33.50 36.85
CA ARG A 27 -5.11 34.22 35.90
C ARG A 27 -3.97 33.34 35.39
N TRP A 28 -3.24 32.68 36.29
CA TRP A 28 -2.12 31.82 35.92
C TRP A 28 -2.56 30.63 35.04
N LYS A 29 -3.68 29.98 35.37
CA LYS A 29 -4.22 28.87 34.58
C LYS A 29 -4.71 29.34 33.20
N LYS A 30 -5.32 30.53 33.11
CA LYS A 30 -5.70 31.15 31.82
C LYS A 30 -4.47 31.42 30.95
N GLU A 31 -3.44 32.05 31.51
CA GLU A 31 -2.19 32.34 30.78
C GLU A 31 -1.52 31.06 30.28
N LYS A 32 -1.47 30.01 31.11
CA LYS A 32 -0.91 28.72 30.71
C LYS A 32 -1.70 28.08 29.57
N ALA A 33 -3.03 28.15 29.61
CA ALA A 33 -3.89 27.66 28.54
C ALA A 33 -3.68 28.43 27.23
N LEU A 34 -3.66 29.77 27.29
CA LEU A 34 -3.39 30.62 26.14
C LEU A 34 -2.03 30.31 25.49
N LYS A 35 -0.99 30.15 26.31
CA LYS A 35 0.35 29.79 25.82
C LYS A 35 0.38 28.41 25.15
N ALA A 36 -0.36 27.44 25.68
CA ALA A 36 -0.45 26.12 25.05
C ALA A 36 -1.12 26.20 23.67
N VAL A 37 -2.22 26.97 23.55
CA VAL A 37 -2.89 27.21 22.26
C VAL A 37 -1.97 27.93 21.28
N GLU A 38 -1.28 28.99 21.72
CA GLU A 38 -0.34 29.74 20.88
C GLU A 38 0.78 28.85 20.32
N VAL A 39 1.38 28.02 21.16
CA VAL A 39 2.45 27.09 20.74
C VAL A 39 1.91 26.02 19.80
N ALA A 40 0.73 25.44 20.06
CA ALA A 40 0.11 24.47 19.16
C ALA A 40 -0.14 25.08 17.77
N ASN A 41 -0.70 26.29 17.71
CA ASN A 41 -0.93 26.99 16.45
C ASN A 41 0.37 27.37 15.72
N ALA A 42 1.45 27.68 16.46
CA ALA A 42 2.76 27.88 15.87
C ALA A 42 3.33 26.59 15.25
N LEU A 43 3.13 25.43 15.89
CA LEU A 43 3.54 24.14 15.36
C LEU A 43 2.74 23.76 14.10
N ILE A 44 1.43 24.02 14.08
CA ILE A 44 0.58 23.80 12.88
C ILE A 44 1.11 24.61 11.69
N ARG A 45 1.43 25.90 11.88
CA ARG A 45 2.02 26.73 10.81
C ARG A 45 3.34 26.17 10.29
N LYS A 46 4.21 25.68 11.18
CA LYS A 46 5.45 25.00 10.77
C LYS A 46 5.19 23.70 10.01
N GLY A 47 4.16 22.96 10.39
CA GLY A 47 3.72 21.78 9.66
C GLY A 47 3.26 22.12 8.24
N ASP A 48 2.47 23.20 8.08
CA ASP A 48 2.03 23.68 6.77
C ASP A 48 3.19 24.17 5.89
N GLU A 49 4.18 24.85 6.48
CA GLU A 49 5.43 25.22 5.80
C GLU A 49 6.20 23.97 5.34
N ALA A 50 6.34 22.97 6.22
CA ALA A 50 6.99 21.72 5.88
C ALA A 50 6.27 20.96 4.75
N ILE A 51 4.93 20.99 4.68
CA ILE A 51 4.19 20.45 3.53
C ILE A 51 4.58 21.18 2.24
N LYS A 52 4.64 22.52 2.24
CA LYS A 52 5.02 23.31 1.05
C LYS A 52 6.44 22.99 0.60
N ASP A 53 7.33 22.72 1.54
CA ASP A 53 8.71 22.32 1.31
C ASP A 53 8.86 20.82 1.00
N LYS A 54 7.75 20.08 0.85
CA LYS A 54 7.69 18.63 0.58
C LYS A 54 8.38 17.77 1.65
N GLN A 55 8.46 18.27 2.88
CA GLN A 55 9.02 17.58 4.05
C GLN A 55 7.89 16.93 4.87
N LEU A 56 7.17 15.96 4.29
CA LEU A 56 5.95 15.41 4.89
C LEU A 56 6.18 14.75 6.24
N LYS A 57 7.28 14.02 6.43
CA LYS A 57 7.62 13.46 7.75
C LYS A 57 7.76 14.56 8.82
N VAL A 58 8.43 15.65 8.48
CA VAL A 58 8.62 16.80 9.38
C VAL A 58 7.28 17.47 9.67
N ALA A 59 6.41 17.60 8.67
CA ALA A 59 5.06 18.12 8.85
C ALA A 59 4.24 17.26 9.82
N TYR A 60 4.28 15.93 9.65
CA TYR A 60 3.62 14.98 10.53
C TYR A 60 4.10 15.14 11.98
N ASP A 61 5.42 15.19 12.20
CA ASP A 61 6.01 15.37 13.53
C ASP A 61 5.52 16.68 14.19
N TYR A 62 5.44 17.78 13.43
CA TYR A 62 4.90 19.05 13.94
C TYR A 62 3.43 18.95 14.33
N PHE A 63 2.60 18.29 13.52
CA PHE A 63 1.17 18.11 13.84
C PHE A 63 0.95 17.19 15.04
N GLN A 64 1.75 16.13 15.21
CA GLN A 64 1.71 15.28 16.39
C GLN A 64 2.03 16.07 17.67
N LEU A 65 3.11 16.86 17.65
CA LEU A 65 3.46 17.73 18.78
C LEU A 65 2.36 18.77 19.07
N ALA A 66 1.74 19.33 18.04
CA ALA A 66 0.61 20.26 18.21
C ALA A 66 -0.58 19.58 18.89
N ARG A 67 -0.90 18.34 18.50
CA ARG A 67 -1.98 17.52 19.07
C ARG A 67 -1.68 17.09 20.51
N GLU A 68 -0.45 16.77 20.85
CA GLU A 68 -0.08 16.47 22.25
C GLU A 68 -0.30 17.69 23.17
N LEU A 69 0.02 18.88 22.67
CA LEU A 69 -0.15 20.13 23.39
C LEU A 69 -1.62 20.55 23.47
N TYR A 70 -2.37 20.43 22.38
CA TYR A 70 -3.80 20.74 22.30
C TYR A 70 -4.58 19.62 21.57
N PRO A 71 -4.99 18.56 22.28
CA PRO A 71 -5.60 17.36 21.66
C PRO A 71 -6.95 17.57 20.98
N TYR A 72 -7.64 18.67 21.29
CA TYR A 72 -8.95 19.02 20.77
C TYR A 72 -8.90 20.38 20.06
N ASN A 73 -7.78 20.67 19.38
CA ASN A 73 -7.68 21.87 18.57
C ASN A 73 -8.72 21.78 17.43
N PRO A 74 -9.62 22.77 17.28
CA PRO A 74 -10.55 22.79 16.14
C PRO A 74 -9.83 22.86 14.79
N ASP A 75 -8.60 23.41 14.75
CA ASP A 75 -7.73 23.39 13.59
C ASP A 75 -6.69 22.25 13.72
N ASP A 76 -7.12 21.01 13.52
CA ASP A 76 -6.20 19.87 13.48
C ASP A 76 -5.49 19.83 12.12
N GLY A 77 -4.23 20.26 12.12
CA GLY A 77 -3.40 20.30 10.93
C GLY A 77 -3.14 18.93 10.30
N TYR A 78 -3.17 17.83 11.07
CA TYR A 78 -3.06 16.48 10.53
C TYR A 78 -4.34 16.08 9.79
N GLU A 79 -5.50 16.23 10.45
CA GLU A 79 -6.80 15.89 9.85
C GLU A 79 -7.05 16.70 8.57
N ARG A 80 -6.72 18.00 8.59
CA ARG A 80 -6.85 18.89 7.41
C ARG A 80 -6.01 18.42 6.22
N ASN A 81 -4.87 17.79 6.47
CA ASN A 81 -3.93 17.35 5.46
C ASN A 81 -3.88 15.81 5.31
N LEU A 82 -4.88 15.09 5.84
CA LEU A 82 -4.90 13.63 5.89
C LEU A 82 -4.72 13.01 4.50
N ALA A 83 -5.42 13.55 3.49
CA ALA A 83 -5.31 13.09 2.11
C ALA A 83 -3.87 13.17 1.56
N VAL A 84 -3.11 14.20 1.94
CA VAL A 84 -1.70 14.35 1.50
C VAL A 84 -0.83 13.23 2.06
N PHE A 85 -1.00 12.90 3.35
CA PHE A 85 -0.24 11.83 4.00
C PHE A 85 -0.62 10.45 3.49
N GLU A 86 -1.91 10.19 3.30
CA GLU A 86 -2.39 8.91 2.77
C GLU A 86 -1.92 8.71 1.32
N MET A 87 -1.96 9.75 0.48
CA MET A 87 -1.45 9.69 -0.89
C MET A 87 0.06 9.47 -0.95
N ASP A 88 0.84 10.12 -0.10
CA ASP A 88 2.30 9.90 -0.02
C ASP A 88 2.64 8.46 0.40
N MET A 89 1.90 7.92 1.37
CA MET A 89 2.03 6.53 1.79
C MET A 89 1.74 5.57 0.63
N LEU A 90 0.65 5.82 -0.13
CA LEU A 90 0.33 5.03 -1.32
C LEU A 90 1.41 5.17 -2.39
N GLN A 91 1.90 6.37 -2.68
CA GLN A 91 2.96 6.57 -3.66
C GLN A 91 4.27 5.90 -3.26
N THR A 92 4.61 5.90 -1.97
CA THR A 92 5.87 5.33 -1.47
C THR A 92 5.83 3.81 -1.39
N ASN A 93 4.68 3.22 -1.03
CA ASN A 93 4.58 1.78 -0.79
C ASN A 93 3.92 1.03 -1.95
N LEU A 94 2.80 1.54 -2.48
CA LEU A 94 2.00 0.87 -3.50
C LEU A 94 2.60 1.04 -4.90
N ALA A 95 3.08 2.23 -5.26
CA ALA A 95 3.59 2.47 -6.61
C ALA A 95 4.77 1.56 -6.99
N PRO A 96 5.80 1.37 -6.13
CA PRO A 96 6.90 0.45 -6.46
C PRO A 96 6.47 -1.01 -6.61
N TYR A 97 5.42 -1.44 -5.89
CA TYR A 97 4.88 -2.79 -6.04
C TYR A 97 4.18 -2.97 -7.38
N ILE A 98 3.38 -1.99 -7.80
CA ILE A 98 2.76 -1.99 -9.12
C ILE A 98 3.83 -1.99 -10.21
N GLU A 99 4.90 -1.21 -10.06
CA GLU A 99 6.01 -1.22 -11.02
C GLU A 99 6.65 -2.61 -11.15
N GLN A 100 6.85 -3.33 -10.04
CA GLN A 100 7.38 -4.69 -10.09
C GLN A 100 6.39 -5.70 -10.70
N LEU A 101 5.09 -5.57 -10.44
CA LEU A 101 4.06 -6.38 -11.10
C LEU A 101 4.06 -6.12 -12.62
N LEU A 102 4.16 -4.86 -13.06
CA LEU A 102 4.23 -4.52 -14.48
C LEU A 102 5.53 -5.04 -15.14
N GLU A 103 6.64 -5.06 -14.42
CA GLU A 103 7.88 -5.65 -14.90
C GLU A 103 7.76 -7.19 -15.04
N LEU A 104 7.09 -7.87 -14.09
CA LEU A 104 6.77 -9.29 -14.23
C LEU A 104 5.89 -9.56 -15.45
N GLU A 105 4.89 -8.71 -15.66
CA GLU A 105 4.00 -8.80 -16.82
C GLU A 105 4.77 -8.65 -18.13
N GLU A 106 5.66 -7.66 -18.23
CA GLU A 106 6.49 -7.48 -19.43
C GLU A 106 7.36 -8.71 -19.70
N ARG A 107 7.96 -9.29 -18.66
CA ARG A 107 8.78 -10.50 -18.80
C ARG A 107 7.93 -11.72 -19.19
N LYS A 108 6.72 -11.86 -18.65
CA LYS A 108 5.74 -12.89 -19.05
C LYS A 108 5.38 -12.76 -20.54
N GLU A 109 5.09 -11.55 -21.00
CA GLU A 109 4.74 -11.27 -22.41
C GLU A 109 5.88 -11.58 -23.39
N ARG A 110 7.14 -11.39 -22.99
CA ARG A 110 8.29 -11.81 -23.79
C ARG A 110 8.34 -13.33 -23.99
N ILE A 111 7.99 -14.10 -22.96
CA ILE A 111 7.92 -15.56 -23.05
C ILE A 111 6.78 -15.96 -23.99
N LEU A 112 5.58 -15.38 -23.82
CA LEU A 112 4.44 -15.62 -24.71
C LEU A 112 4.81 -15.31 -26.17
N THR A 113 5.49 -14.19 -26.42
CA THR A 113 5.93 -13.81 -27.76
C THR A 113 6.90 -14.83 -28.35
N ALA A 114 7.84 -15.36 -27.56
CA ALA A 114 8.76 -16.40 -28.02
C ALA A 114 8.02 -17.69 -28.42
N LEU A 115 7.04 -18.11 -27.61
CA LEU A 115 6.21 -19.28 -27.90
C LEU A 115 5.35 -19.08 -29.16
N GLN A 116 4.74 -17.91 -29.32
CA GLN A 116 3.96 -17.55 -30.52
C GLN A 116 4.82 -17.52 -31.79
N ASN A 117 6.11 -17.20 -31.65
CA ASN A 117 7.09 -17.27 -32.74
C ASN A 117 7.60 -18.71 -33.01
N GLY A 118 7.09 -19.71 -32.30
CA GLY A 118 7.37 -21.12 -32.52
C GLY A 118 8.49 -21.71 -31.67
N GLU A 119 8.98 -20.98 -30.66
CA GLU A 119 9.90 -21.58 -29.68
C GLU A 119 9.18 -22.62 -28.80
N ASP A 120 9.86 -23.72 -28.52
CA ASP A 120 9.36 -24.72 -27.58
C ASP A 120 9.51 -24.20 -26.14
N VAL A 121 8.51 -24.45 -25.29
CA VAL A 121 8.51 -24.01 -23.88
C VAL A 121 9.65 -24.61 -23.05
N LYS A 122 10.19 -25.75 -23.47
CA LYS A 122 11.36 -26.42 -22.88
C LYS A 122 12.66 -26.09 -23.60
N SER A 123 12.63 -25.16 -24.56
CA SER A 123 13.84 -24.67 -25.19
C SER A 123 14.75 -23.99 -24.18
N LYS A 124 16.06 -23.98 -24.44
CA LYS A 124 17.02 -23.32 -23.55
C LYS A 124 16.73 -21.82 -23.39
N GLY A 125 16.25 -21.16 -24.45
CA GLY A 125 15.91 -19.74 -24.43
C GLY A 125 14.73 -19.44 -23.51
N VAL A 126 13.61 -20.15 -23.71
CA VAL A 126 12.41 -20.01 -22.86
C VAL A 126 12.70 -20.40 -21.42
N THR A 127 13.45 -21.48 -21.19
CA THR A 127 13.84 -21.89 -19.83
C THR A 127 14.61 -20.79 -19.11
N GLN A 128 15.59 -20.16 -19.78
CA GLN A 128 16.34 -19.06 -19.19
C GLN A 128 15.44 -17.85 -18.88
N MET A 129 14.51 -17.50 -19.77
CA MET A 129 13.55 -16.41 -19.51
C MET A 129 12.65 -16.70 -18.30
N ILE A 130 12.24 -17.96 -18.11
CA ILE A 130 11.48 -18.39 -16.92
C ILE A 130 12.36 -18.31 -15.67
N GLU A 131 13.60 -18.77 -15.71
CA GLU A 131 14.54 -18.66 -14.57
C GLU A 131 14.75 -17.19 -14.17
N GLU A 132 14.82 -16.28 -15.14
CA GLU A 132 14.98 -14.84 -14.91
C GLU A 132 13.73 -14.19 -14.28
N LEU A 133 12.53 -14.78 -14.41
CA LEU A 133 11.33 -14.35 -13.68
C LEU A 133 11.43 -14.64 -12.18
N TYR A 134 12.03 -15.78 -11.81
CA TYR A 134 11.98 -16.32 -10.44
C TYR A 134 12.36 -15.32 -9.33
N PRO A 135 13.51 -14.62 -9.37
CA PRO A 135 13.89 -13.74 -8.26
C PRO A 135 12.92 -12.57 -8.09
N LEU A 136 12.41 -12.01 -9.20
CA LEU A 136 11.44 -10.91 -9.14
C LEU A 136 10.08 -11.42 -8.67
N ALA A 137 9.64 -12.58 -9.16
CA ALA A 137 8.36 -13.17 -8.78
C ALA A 137 8.33 -13.51 -7.29
N GLN A 138 9.43 -14.05 -6.77
CA GLN A 138 9.60 -14.31 -5.34
C GLN A 138 9.58 -13.03 -4.51
N GLN A 139 10.32 -11.99 -4.94
CA GLN A 139 10.34 -10.70 -4.26
C GLN A 139 8.94 -10.08 -4.15
N VAL A 140 8.23 -10.00 -5.28
CA VAL A 140 6.90 -9.39 -5.35
C VAL A 140 5.90 -10.17 -4.53
N TYR A 141 5.89 -11.50 -4.65
CA TYR A 141 4.95 -12.35 -3.94
C TYR A 141 5.05 -12.24 -2.41
N TYR A 142 6.28 -12.12 -1.89
CA TYR A 142 6.49 -11.95 -0.44
C TYR A 142 6.30 -10.51 0.04
N GLN A 143 6.15 -9.55 -0.87
CA GLN A 143 5.84 -8.17 -0.51
C GLN A 143 4.38 -8.08 -0.03
N SER A 144 4.20 -7.83 1.26
CA SER A 144 2.88 -7.53 1.81
C SER A 144 2.60 -6.04 1.64
N ILE A 145 1.60 -5.71 0.82
CA ILE A 145 1.02 -4.37 0.83
C ILE A 145 -0.34 -4.43 1.49
N ASP A 146 -0.39 -3.92 2.72
CA ASP A 146 -1.61 -3.52 3.37
C ASP A 146 -1.48 -2.02 3.61
N PRO A 147 -2.18 -1.17 2.84
CA PRO A 147 -2.16 0.29 3.06
C PRO A 147 -2.79 0.67 4.42
N GLY A 148 -3.34 -0.30 5.16
CA GLY A 148 -4.13 -0.05 6.36
C GLY A 148 -5.47 0.60 6.01
N ARG A 149 -6.09 1.21 7.02
CA ARG A 149 -7.39 1.86 6.87
C ARG A 149 -7.24 3.27 6.31
N LEU A 150 -7.40 3.43 5.00
CA LEU A 150 -7.54 4.73 4.33
C LEU A 150 -8.86 5.40 4.73
N SER A 151 -8.85 6.72 4.87
CA SER A 151 -10.02 7.51 5.29
C SER A 151 -10.36 8.66 4.35
N SER A 152 -9.39 9.19 3.59
CA SER A 152 -9.65 10.25 2.62
C SER A 152 -10.28 9.69 1.32
N PRO A 153 -11.30 10.36 0.75
CA PRO A 153 -11.91 9.95 -0.51
C PRO A 153 -10.90 9.78 -1.65
N GLU A 154 -9.93 10.69 -1.75
CA GLU A 154 -8.91 10.71 -2.80
C GLU A 154 -7.99 9.49 -2.71
N ALA A 155 -7.52 9.14 -1.51
CA ALA A 155 -6.66 7.96 -1.32
C ALA A 155 -7.45 6.66 -1.54
N ILE A 156 -8.73 6.61 -1.11
CA ILE A 156 -9.60 5.46 -1.33
C ILE A 156 -9.83 5.24 -2.83
N GLU A 157 -10.12 6.30 -3.59
CA GLU A 157 -10.33 6.21 -5.04
C GLU A 157 -9.05 5.76 -5.74
N TYR A 158 -7.92 6.39 -5.43
CA TYR A 158 -6.61 6.00 -5.99
C TYR A 158 -6.27 4.54 -5.69
N TYR A 159 -6.47 4.09 -4.45
CA TYR A 159 -6.21 2.70 -4.09
C TYR A 159 -7.12 1.73 -4.85
N LYS A 160 -8.42 2.01 -4.96
CA LYS A 160 -9.39 1.16 -5.69
C LYS A 160 -9.05 0.99 -7.17
N GLU A 161 -8.63 2.07 -7.84
CA GLU A 161 -8.19 1.98 -9.25
C GLU A 161 -7.00 1.04 -9.40
N LYS A 162 -6.09 1.03 -8.43
CA LYS A 162 -4.90 0.18 -8.45
C LYS A 162 -5.17 -1.24 -7.98
N GLU A 163 -6.09 -1.42 -7.03
CA GLU A 163 -6.50 -2.72 -6.51
C GLU A 163 -7.02 -3.60 -7.65
N GLN A 164 -7.85 -3.06 -8.55
CA GLN A 164 -8.34 -3.82 -9.71
C GLN A 164 -7.20 -4.27 -10.65
N LEU A 165 -6.22 -3.41 -10.90
CA LEU A 165 -5.05 -3.76 -11.71
C LEU A 165 -4.20 -4.83 -11.01
N ILE A 166 -3.99 -4.71 -9.70
CA ILE A 166 -3.25 -5.67 -8.89
C ILE A 166 -3.94 -7.03 -8.93
N GLU A 167 -5.25 -7.08 -8.69
CA GLU A 167 -6.05 -8.31 -8.74
C GLU A 167 -5.94 -8.98 -10.12
N GLN A 168 -6.07 -8.21 -11.20
CA GLN A 168 -5.93 -8.73 -12.57
C GLN A 168 -4.55 -9.32 -12.84
N LEU A 169 -3.48 -8.61 -12.48
CA LEU A 169 -2.11 -9.08 -12.69
C LEU A 169 -1.80 -10.31 -11.82
N GLU A 170 -2.21 -10.31 -10.54
CA GLU A 170 -2.01 -11.44 -9.65
C GLU A 170 -2.76 -12.70 -10.13
N GLU A 171 -3.99 -12.55 -10.62
CA GLU A 171 -4.76 -13.66 -11.19
C GLU A 171 -4.07 -14.25 -12.42
N GLU A 172 -3.60 -13.40 -13.33
CA GLU A 172 -2.81 -13.81 -14.50
C GLU A 172 -1.53 -14.54 -14.09
N PHE A 173 -0.78 -14.03 -13.11
CA PHE A 173 0.43 -14.69 -12.63
C PHE A 173 0.14 -16.04 -11.98
N VAL A 174 -1.01 -16.21 -11.32
CA VAL A 174 -1.45 -17.53 -10.84
C VAL A 174 -1.79 -18.46 -12.01
N ASN A 175 -2.46 -17.97 -13.05
CA ASN A 175 -2.79 -18.77 -14.24
C ASN A 175 -1.55 -19.33 -14.93
N TYR A 176 -0.50 -18.50 -15.07
CA TYR A 176 0.78 -18.90 -15.66
C TYR A 176 1.74 -19.59 -14.67
N GLY A 177 1.32 -19.83 -13.43
CA GLY A 177 2.13 -20.49 -12.41
C GLY A 177 3.34 -19.68 -11.94
N ILE A 178 3.39 -18.39 -12.29
CA ILE A 178 4.38 -17.42 -11.81
C ILE A 178 4.15 -17.18 -10.32
N PHE A 179 2.90 -17.05 -9.89
CA PHE A 179 2.52 -17.04 -8.47
C PHE A 179 1.85 -18.36 -8.07
N PRO A 180 2.09 -18.84 -6.84
CA PRO A 180 1.40 -20.01 -6.33
C PRO A 180 -0.08 -19.67 -6.04
N MET A 181 -0.98 -20.56 -6.46
CA MET A 181 -2.43 -20.41 -6.28
C MET A 181 -2.86 -20.24 -4.82
N PHE A 182 -2.12 -20.82 -3.87
CA PHE A 182 -2.39 -20.67 -2.45
C PHE A 182 -1.20 -20.04 -1.75
N ARG A 183 -1.45 -18.99 -0.95
CA ARG A 183 -0.41 -18.28 -0.18
C ARG A 183 0.43 -19.18 0.75
N ARG A 184 -0.11 -20.35 1.13
CA ARG A 184 0.54 -21.31 2.04
C ARG A 184 1.46 -22.31 1.33
N LEU A 185 1.39 -22.40 0.00
CA LEU A 185 2.25 -23.30 -0.77
C LEU A 185 3.66 -22.72 -0.92
N GLY A 186 3.82 -21.40 -0.80
CA GLY A 186 5.13 -20.75 -0.90
C GLY A 186 5.67 -20.73 -2.34
N PHE A 187 6.86 -20.15 -2.50
CA PHE A 187 7.66 -20.25 -3.72
C PHE A 187 8.65 -21.41 -3.53
N ASP A 188 8.52 -22.45 -4.37
CA ASP A 188 9.36 -23.63 -4.35
C ASP A 188 10.80 -23.34 -4.84
N GLU A 189 11.69 -24.34 -4.84
CA GLU A 189 13.02 -24.25 -5.45
C GLU A 189 12.92 -23.85 -6.94
N LEU A 190 13.96 -23.19 -7.47
CA LEU A 190 13.99 -22.68 -8.85
C LEU A 190 13.57 -23.75 -9.88
N ASP A 191 14.04 -24.98 -9.74
CA ASP A 191 13.72 -26.08 -10.67
C ASP A 191 12.23 -26.44 -10.66
N GLU A 192 11.59 -26.47 -9.49
CA GLU A 192 10.15 -26.74 -9.35
C GLU A 192 9.32 -25.58 -9.90
N TYR A 193 9.74 -24.34 -9.62
CA TYR A 193 9.16 -23.15 -10.21
C TYR A 193 9.21 -23.19 -11.75
N VAL A 194 10.38 -23.46 -12.33
CA VAL A 194 10.58 -23.53 -13.79
C VAL A 194 9.67 -24.59 -14.38
N GLN A 195 9.61 -25.78 -13.79
CA GLN A 195 8.73 -26.86 -14.26
C GLN A 195 7.25 -26.46 -14.20
N ASN A 196 6.80 -25.85 -13.11
CA ASN A 196 5.42 -25.42 -12.95
C ASN A 196 5.04 -24.36 -13.99
N VAL A 197 5.88 -23.33 -14.16
CA VAL A 197 5.67 -22.28 -15.16
C VAL A 197 5.67 -22.87 -16.56
N GLN A 198 6.62 -23.75 -16.91
CA GLN A 198 6.64 -24.42 -18.21
C GLN A 198 5.36 -25.20 -18.50
N ILE A 199 4.83 -25.94 -17.52
CA ILE A 199 3.56 -26.68 -17.67
C ILE A 199 2.42 -25.71 -17.95
N LYS A 200 2.33 -24.61 -17.20
CA LYS A 200 1.26 -23.62 -17.35
C LYS A 200 1.36 -22.87 -18.68
N PHE A 201 2.55 -22.46 -19.10
CA PHE A 201 2.75 -21.86 -20.42
C PHE A 201 2.47 -22.83 -21.57
N ALA A 202 2.74 -24.13 -21.41
CA ALA A 202 2.37 -25.14 -22.41
C ALA A 202 0.85 -25.30 -22.56
N VAL A 203 0.09 -24.98 -21.52
CA VAL A 203 -1.38 -25.03 -21.51
C VAL A 203 -1.96 -23.71 -22.03
N TYR A 204 -1.57 -22.59 -21.44
CA TYR A 204 -2.23 -21.30 -21.66
C TYR A 204 -1.56 -20.43 -22.72
N GLY A 205 -0.30 -20.72 -23.10
CA GLY A 205 0.48 -19.89 -24.00
C GLY A 205 0.02 -19.87 -25.46
N ASP A 206 -0.84 -20.82 -25.87
CA ASP A 206 -1.46 -20.87 -27.19
C ASP A 206 -2.89 -20.28 -27.23
N GLY A 207 -3.42 -19.85 -26.08
CA GLY A 207 -4.74 -19.24 -25.96
C GLY A 207 -5.93 -20.21 -25.94
N GLU A 208 -5.71 -21.53 -25.95
CA GLU A 208 -6.79 -22.54 -25.91
C GLU A 208 -6.80 -23.43 -24.65
N GLY A 209 -5.82 -23.25 -23.75
CA GLY A 209 -5.63 -24.06 -22.55
C GLY A 209 -6.83 -24.20 -21.63
N THR A 210 -7.24 -25.44 -21.37
CA THR A 210 -8.24 -25.77 -20.34
C THR A 210 -7.60 -26.44 -19.12
N ILE A 211 -8.33 -26.47 -17.99
CA ILE A 211 -7.96 -27.28 -16.80
C ILE A 211 -7.67 -28.75 -17.17
N TRP A 212 -8.30 -29.27 -18.23
CA TRP A 212 -8.07 -30.63 -18.71
C TRP A 212 -6.73 -30.81 -19.41
N ASP A 213 -6.19 -29.77 -20.02
CA ASP A 213 -4.89 -29.82 -20.69
C ASP A 213 -3.75 -29.81 -19.66
N GLU A 214 -3.91 -29.06 -18.56
CA GLU A 214 -3.03 -29.17 -17.40
C GLU A 214 -3.02 -30.58 -16.81
N TYR A 215 -4.20 -31.18 -16.64
CA TYR A 215 -4.32 -32.55 -16.12
C TYR A 215 -3.64 -33.57 -17.03
N ARG A 216 -3.78 -33.44 -18.36
CA ARG A 216 -3.11 -34.32 -19.34
C ARG A 216 -1.59 -34.20 -19.31
N LEU A 217 -1.05 -33.00 -19.15
CA LEU A 217 0.39 -32.77 -19.06
C LEU A 217 0.99 -33.40 -17.80
N ARG A 218 0.25 -33.35 -16.68
CA ARG A 218 0.66 -33.97 -15.40
C ARG A 218 0.48 -35.49 -15.37
N HIS A 219 -0.44 -36.02 -16.18
CA HIS A 219 -0.77 -37.44 -16.25
C HIS A 219 -0.81 -37.94 -17.71
N PRO A 220 0.35 -38.01 -18.40
CA PRO A 220 0.41 -38.40 -19.81
C PRO A 220 -0.01 -39.85 -20.07
N ASP A 221 -0.13 -40.67 -19.02
CA ASP A 221 -0.58 -42.06 -19.03
C ASP A 221 -2.10 -42.21 -19.17
N ILE A 222 -2.88 -41.16 -18.87
CA ILE A 222 -4.34 -41.20 -18.91
C ILE A 222 -4.85 -40.84 -20.32
N LYS A 223 -5.15 -41.88 -21.11
CA LYS A 223 -5.53 -41.74 -22.53
C LYS A 223 -6.97 -41.23 -22.79
N TYR A 224 -7.85 -41.21 -21.77
CA TYR A 224 -9.26 -40.88 -21.96
C TYR A 224 -9.86 -40.15 -20.75
N LEU A 225 -10.28 -38.90 -20.98
CA LEU A 225 -11.22 -38.16 -20.12
C LEU A 225 -12.30 -37.54 -21.01
N PRO A 226 -13.55 -37.43 -20.53
CA PRO A 226 -14.68 -36.94 -21.33
C PRO A 226 -14.48 -35.48 -21.73
N LYS A 227 -14.90 -35.14 -22.96
CA LYS A 227 -14.94 -33.77 -23.50
C LYS A 227 -15.94 -32.91 -22.77
#